data_AF-A0A495SSG9-F1
#
_entry.id   AF-A0A495SSG9-F1
#
_cell.length_a   1.000
_cell.length_b   1.000
_cell.length_c   1.000
_cell.angle_alpha   90.00
_cell.angle_beta   90.00
_cell.angle_gamma   90.00
#
_symmetry.space_group_name_H-M   'P 1'
#
loop_
_entity.id
_entity.type
_entity.pdbx_description
1 polymer ?
#
loop_
_entity_poly.entity_id
_entity_poly.type
_entity_poly.pdbx_seq_one_letter_code
_entity_poly.pdbx_strand_id
1 'polypeptide(L)' 'MPMCKSCDGDGECRACHGTGERDGFAAPRKCDTCGGDGVCTGCKGDGHTFGW' A
#
# COMPACT_ATOMS: atom_id res chain seq x y z
N MET A 1 -2.24 15.90 -10.84
CA MET A 1 -1.26 14.87 -10.41
C MET A 1 -1.70 13.54 -11.00
N PRO A 2 -0.83 12.78 -11.70
CA PRO A 2 -1.22 11.48 -12.24
C PRO A 2 -1.62 10.50 -11.13
N MET A 3 -2.69 9.75 -11.36
CA MET A 3 -3.16 8.69 -10.47
C MET A 3 -2.09 7.61 -10.32
N CYS A 4 -1.83 7.17 -9.09
CA CYS A 4 -0.86 6.12 -8.85
C CYS A 4 -1.41 4.78 -9.37
N LYS A 5 -0.81 4.28 -10.46
CA LYS A 5 -1.18 2.99 -11.05
C LYS A 5 -0.90 1.80 -10.13
N SER A 6 -0.01 1.95 -9.15
CA SER A 6 0.32 0.88 -8.19
C SER A 6 -0.81 0.61 -7.19
N CYS A 7 -1.63 1.62 -6.89
CA CYS A 7 -2.79 1.49 -6.00
C CYS A 7 -4.11 1.87 -6.66
N ASP A 8 -4.15 2.11 -7.98
CA ASP A 8 -5.34 2.63 -8.68
C ASP A 8 -5.93 3.84 -7.94
N GLY A 9 -5.09 4.79 -7.55
CA GLY A 9 -5.57 6.02 -6.91
C GLY A 9 -5.99 5.90 -5.44
N ASP A 10 -6.06 4.69 -4.88
CA ASP A 10 -6.60 4.46 -3.53
C ASP A 10 -5.65 4.96 -2.43
N GLY A 11 -4.34 4.94 -2.69
CA GLY A 11 -3.30 5.34 -1.74
C GLY A 11 -2.88 4.23 -0.77
N GLU A 12 -3.70 3.20 -0.63
CA GLU A 12 -3.43 2.05 0.23
C GLU A 12 -2.70 0.91 -0.48
N CYS A 13 -2.01 0.08 0.31
CA CYS A 13 -1.30 -1.08 -0.20
C CYS A 13 -2.30 -2.16 -0.61
N ARG A 14 -2.39 -2.48 -1.90
CA ARG A 14 -3.29 -3.55 -2.39
C ARG A 14 -3.03 -4.92 -1.80
N ALA A 15 -1.81 -5.20 -1.37
CA ALA A 15 -1.46 -6.52 -0.84
C ALA A 15 -2.07 -6.79 0.54
N CYS A 16 -2.33 -5.72 1.31
CA CYS A 16 -2.95 -5.80 2.64
C CYS A 16 -4.21 -4.95 2.77
N HIS A 17 -4.71 -4.35 1.69
CA HIS A 17 -5.90 -3.48 1.70
C HIS A 17 -5.87 -2.42 2.82
N GLY A 18 -4.74 -1.72 2.95
CA GLY A 18 -4.61 -0.68 3.97
C GLY A 18 -4.29 -1.16 5.39
N THR A 19 -4.39 -2.46 5.71
CA THR A 19 -4.21 -2.93 7.09
C THR A 19 -2.77 -2.90 7.58
N GLY A 20 -1.80 -2.97 6.67
CA GLY A 20 -0.38 -3.13 7.00
C GLY A 20 -0.01 -4.55 7.41
N GLU A 21 -0.95 -5.47 7.43
CA GLU A 21 -0.76 -6.82 7.93
C GLU A 21 -1.23 -7.85 6.91
N ARG A 22 -0.59 -9.02 6.89
CA ARG A 22 -0.98 -10.13 6.03
C ARG A 22 -1.71 -11.18 6.85
N ASP A 23 -3.02 -11.28 6.64
CA ASP A 23 -3.84 -12.34 7.22
C ASP A 23 -3.45 -13.72 6.68
N GLY A 24 -3.60 -14.75 7.51
CA GLY A 24 -3.35 -16.15 7.13
C GLY A 24 -2.11 -16.81 7.77
N PHE A 25 -1.42 -16.11 8.68
CA PHE A 25 -0.39 -16.70 9.53
C PHE A 25 -0.89 -16.86 10.97
N ALA A 26 -0.28 -17.79 11.72
CA ALA A 26 -0.59 -18.02 13.14
C ALA A 26 -0.35 -16.78 14.05
N ALA A 27 0.37 -15.78 13.54
CA ALA A 27 0.54 -14.47 14.15
C ALA A 27 0.43 -13.38 13.07
N PRO A 28 -0.10 -12.19 13.40
CA PRO A 28 -0.10 -11.07 12.48
C PRO A 28 1.32 -10.78 12.02
N ARG A 29 1.52 -10.82 10.70
CA ARG A 29 2.79 -10.46 10.08
C ARG A 29 2.63 -9.19 9.28
N LYS A 30 3.64 -8.33 9.37
CA LYS A 30 3.74 -7.12 8.55
C LYS A 30 3.66 -7.51 7.07
N CYS A 31 2.89 -6.75 6.31
CA CYS A 31 2.79 -6.94 4.88
C CYS A 31 4.16 -6.70 4.23
N ASP A 32 4.72 -7.71 3.56
CA ASP A 32 6.03 -7.62 2.91
C ASP A 32 6.08 -6.55 1.80
N THR A 33 4.93 -6.26 1.18
CA THR A 33 4.83 -5.30 0.07
C THR A 33 4.94 -3.84 0.53
N CYS A 34 4.34 -3.50 1.67
CA CYS A 34 4.43 -2.14 2.24
C CYS A 34 5.31 -2.06 3.48
N GLY A 35 5.96 -3.15 3.90
CA GLY A 35 6.80 -3.17 5.11
C GLY A 35 6.02 -3.06 6.43
N GLY A 36 4.70 -3.12 6.39
CA GLY A 36 3.84 -2.92 7.55
C GLY A 36 3.17 -1.55 7.65
N ASP A 37 3.44 -0.63 6.71
CA ASP A 37 2.87 0.72 6.76
C ASP A 37 1.40 0.79 6.31
N GLY A 38 0.89 -0.24 5.63
CA GLY A 38 -0.48 -0.26 5.09
C GLY A 38 -0.68 0.64 3.85
N VAL A 39 0.27 1.52 3.54
CA VAL A 39 0.16 2.44 2.40
C VAL A 39 0.85 1.93 1.13
N CYS A 40 0.38 2.41 -0.02
CA CYS A 40 1.01 2.13 -1.30
C CYS A 40 2.44 2.68 -1.33
N THR A 41 3.43 1.84 -1.59
CA THR A 41 4.84 2.26 -1.63
C THR A 41 5.16 3.17 -2.81
N GLY A 42 4.39 3.10 -3.90
CA GLY A 42 4.57 3.89 -5.10
C GLY A 42 4.11 5.35 -5.00
N CYS A 43 3.10 5.64 -4.18
CA CYS A 43 2.62 7.00 -3.92
C CYS A 43 2.69 7.40 -2.44
N LYS A 44 3.24 6.55 -1.57
CA LYS A 44 3.40 6.79 -0.13
C LYS A 44 2.10 7.14 0.62
N GLY A 45 0.95 6.71 0.12
CA GLY A 45 -0.35 7.04 0.73
C GLY A 45 -1.12 8.14 0.02
N ASP A 46 -0.49 8.91 -0.88
CA ASP A 46 -1.15 10.06 -1.53
C ASP A 46 -2.19 9.66 -2.59
N GLY A 47 -2.20 8.41 -3.04
CA GLY A 47 -3.05 7.98 -4.17
C GLY A 47 -2.61 8.56 -5.53
N HIS A 48 -1.74 9.57 -5.53
CA HIS A 48 -1.21 10.23 -6.71
C HIS A 48 0.30 10.10 -6.75
N THR A 49 0.85 9.77 -7.92
CA THR A 49 2.28 9.92 -8.15
C THR A 49 2.56 11.38 -8.44
N PHE A 50 3.50 11.99 -7.73
CA PHE A 50 4.06 13.28 -8.12
C PHE A 50 4.87 13.02 -9.39
N GLY A 51 4.23 13.23 -10.55
CA GLY A 51 4.89 13.21 -11.84
C GLY A 51 5.93 14.32 -11.86
N TRP A 52 7.18 13.94 -12.14
CA TRP A 52 8.26 14.85 -12.50
C TRP A 52 8.11 15.25 -13.96
#